data_AF-A0A7Y3HYD2-F1
#
_entry.id   AF-A0A7Y3HYD2-F1
#
_cell.length_a   1.000
_cell.length_b   1.000
_cell.length_c   1.000
_cell.angle_alpha   90.00
_cell.angle_beta   90.00
_cell.angle_gamma   90.00
#
_symmetry.space_group_name_H-M   'P 1'
#
loop_
_entity.id
_entity.type
_entity.pdbx_description
1 polymer ?
#
loop_
_entity_poly.entity_id
_entity_poly.type
_entity_poly.pdbx_seq_one_letter_code
_entity_poly.pdbx_strand_id
1 'polypeptide(L)'
;AYLIDIKKEANKAKDGDYKRRLPLFIGEKDGEEVYVVPVRGKGLWDAIWGFVAMDKTMTIEGVYFDHKGETPGLGAEIKQRFFMDDFEGESFLDDGNFESIKVAKGNNDPKNLDKTDNEVDALAGATITGDGLSAMLKKDVRMYVSYFKNLNN
;
A
#
# COMPACT_ATOMS: atom_id res chain seq x y z
N ALA A 1 -3.67 18.56 0.72
CA ALA A 1 -3.23 17.23 1.19
C ALA A 1 -1.84 17.25 1.86
N TYR A 2 -0.83 17.94 1.31
CA TYR A 2 0.59 17.86 1.75
C TYR A 2 0.90 18.20 3.21
N LEU A 3 0.06 18.97 3.91
CA LEU A 3 0.27 19.34 5.33
C LEU A 3 -0.36 18.33 6.32
N ILE A 4 -1.00 17.27 5.82
CA ILE A 4 -1.64 16.27 6.67
C ILE A 4 -0.62 15.20 7.09
N ASP A 5 -0.36 15.14 8.39
CA ASP A 5 0.48 14.11 9.01
C ASP A 5 -0.37 12.88 9.36
N ILE A 6 -0.09 11.77 8.68
CA ILE A 6 -0.85 10.51 8.82
C ILE A 6 -0.78 9.95 10.24
N LYS A 7 0.38 10.08 10.91
CA LYS A 7 0.54 9.61 12.30
C LYS A 7 -0.32 10.45 13.24
N LYS A 8 -0.35 11.78 13.05
CA LYS A 8 -1.20 12.67 13.87
C LYS A 8 -2.68 12.40 13.62
N GLU A 9 -3.10 12.24 12.37
CA GLU A 9 -4.51 11.94 12.06
C GLU A 9 -4.94 10.57 12.60
N ALA A 10 -4.09 9.55 12.52
CA ALA A 10 -4.35 8.24 13.12
C ALA A 10 -4.47 8.30 14.65
N ASN A 11 -3.68 9.17 15.31
CA ASN A 11 -3.80 9.36 16.76
C ASN A 11 -5.08 10.10 17.15
N LYS A 12 -5.48 11.14 16.41
CA LYS A 12 -6.73 11.85 16.65
C LYS A 12 -7.95 10.95 16.43
N ALA A 13 -7.90 10.07 15.44
CA ALA A 13 -8.97 9.11 15.14
C ALA A 13 -9.21 8.05 16.23
N LYS A 14 -8.43 8.05 17.32
CA LYS A 14 -8.74 7.28 18.53
C LYS A 14 -9.89 7.89 19.34
N ASP A 15 -10.13 9.18 19.14
CA ASP A 15 -11.34 9.86 19.61
C ASP A 15 -12.50 9.53 18.66
N GLY A 16 -13.58 8.97 19.21
CA GLY A 16 -14.75 8.54 18.43
C GLY A 16 -15.50 9.69 17.75
N ASP A 17 -15.37 10.91 18.29
CA ASP A 17 -15.99 12.10 17.71
C ASP A 17 -15.15 12.72 16.59
N TYR A 18 -13.90 12.25 16.40
CA TYR A 18 -13.02 12.77 15.38
C TYR A 18 -13.14 12.03 14.05
N LYS A 19 -13.63 12.74 13.03
CA LYS A 19 -13.59 12.26 11.64
C LYS A 19 -12.17 12.40 11.07
N ARG A 20 -11.46 11.27 10.93
CA ARG A 20 -10.12 11.21 10.34
C ARG A 20 -10.10 11.85 8.95
N ARG A 21 -9.15 12.76 8.70
CA ARG A 21 -8.90 13.25 7.34
C ARG A 21 -7.97 12.29 6.61
N LEU A 22 -8.32 12.02 5.36
CA LEU A 22 -7.62 11.10 4.48
C LEU A 22 -7.01 11.89 3.33
N PRO A 23 -5.68 12.11 3.32
CA PRO A 23 -5.03 12.79 2.21
C PRO A 23 -5.02 11.89 0.97
N LEU A 24 -5.47 12.44 -0.14
CA LEU A 24 -5.38 11.85 -1.46
C LEU A 24 -4.67 12.86 -2.36
N PHE A 25 -3.69 12.42 -3.13
CA PHE A 25 -3.08 13.23 -4.17
C PHE A 25 -3.57 12.71 -5.52
N ILE A 26 -3.93 13.63 -6.42
CA ILE A 26 -4.38 13.30 -7.76
C ILE A 26 -3.37 13.97 -8.70
N GLY A 27 -2.75 13.17 -9.55
CA GLY A 27 -1.83 13.61 -10.59
C GLY A 27 -2.33 13.15 -11.96
N GLU A 28 -1.58 13.49 -12.99
CA GLU A 28 -1.82 13.06 -14.36
C GLU A 28 -0.54 12.42 -14.90
N LYS A 29 -0.67 11.27 -15.56
CA LYS A 29 0.41 10.57 -16.25
C LYS A 29 -0.12 10.12 -17.60
N ASP A 30 0.53 10.58 -18.67
CA ASP A 30 0.15 10.23 -20.05
C ASP A 30 -1.32 10.53 -20.40
N GLY A 31 -1.91 11.55 -19.78
CA GLY A 31 -3.31 11.96 -19.98
C GLY A 31 -4.33 11.21 -19.11
N GLU A 32 -3.89 10.26 -18.28
CA GLU A 32 -4.73 9.51 -17.33
C GLU A 32 -4.52 10.00 -15.90
N GLU A 33 -5.60 10.03 -15.11
CA GLU A 33 -5.52 10.42 -13.69
C GLU A 33 -4.90 9.31 -12.85
N VAL A 34 -3.93 9.69 -12.01
CA VAL A 34 -3.26 8.82 -11.06
C VAL A 34 -3.57 9.26 -9.64
N TYR A 35 -4.05 8.32 -8.84
CA TYR A 35 -4.46 8.53 -7.46
C TYR A 35 -3.40 8.00 -6.52
N VAL A 36 -2.79 8.86 -5.71
CA VAL A 36 -1.71 8.48 -4.81
C VAL A 36 -2.19 8.52 -3.37
N VAL A 37 -2.25 7.34 -2.76
CA VAL A 37 -2.65 7.13 -1.36
C VAL A 37 -1.40 6.94 -0.50
N PRO A 38 -1.19 7.77 0.52
CA PRO A 38 -0.10 7.57 1.44
C PRO A 38 -0.50 6.60 2.56
N VAL A 39 0.41 5.69 2.91
CA VAL A 39 0.17 4.58 3.84
C VAL A 39 1.23 4.55 4.94
N ARG A 40 0.85 4.10 6.15
CA ARG A 40 1.78 4.06 7.28
C ARG A 40 1.48 2.92 8.25
N GLY A 41 2.48 2.12 8.56
CA GLY A 41 2.36 0.93 9.39
C GLY A 41 3.50 0.74 10.36
N LYS A 42 3.61 -0.50 10.84
CA LYS A 42 4.66 -0.96 11.73
C LYS A 42 5.29 -2.20 11.09
N GLY A 43 6.60 -2.16 10.89
CA GLY A 43 7.42 -3.32 10.51
C GLY A 43 7.84 -4.12 11.75
N LEU A 44 8.97 -4.81 11.66
CA LEU A 44 9.52 -5.55 12.79
C LEU A 44 9.98 -4.61 13.91
N TRP A 45 10.84 -3.64 13.58
CA TRP A 45 11.52 -2.81 14.57
C TRP A 45 10.83 -1.47 14.79
N ASP A 46 10.40 -0.83 13.70
CA ASP A 46 9.86 0.52 13.75
C ASP A 46 8.84 0.73 12.61
N ALA A 47 8.47 1.99 12.40
CA ALA A 47 7.49 2.34 11.40
C ALA A 47 8.01 2.10 9.98
N ILE A 48 7.09 1.65 9.15
CA ILE A 48 7.18 1.60 7.70
C ILE A 48 6.13 2.55 7.11
N TRP A 49 6.38 3.07 5.92
CA TRP A 49 5.44 3.95 5.23
C TRP A 49 5.62 3.84 3.73
N GLY A 50 4.69 4.43 3.00
CA GLY A 50 4.79 4.48 1.56
C GLY A 50 3.73 5.34 0.90
N PHE A 51 3.77 5.28 -0.43
CA PHE A 51 2.79 5.84 -1.34
C PHE A 51 2.40 4.75 -2.33
N VAL A 52 1.10 4.62 -2.56
CA VAL A 52 0.53 3.68 -3.52
C VAL A 52 -0.14 4.52 -4.60
N ALA A 53 0.39 4.47 -5.81
CA ALA A 53 -0.19 5.08 -6.99
C ALA A 53 -1.10 4.06 -7.68
N MET A 54 -2.30 4.48 -8.04
CA MET A 54 -3.34 3.61 -8.55
C MET A 54 -4.23 4.39 -9.52
N ASP A 55 -4.80 3.68 -10.48
CA ASP A 55 -5.80 4.23 -11.39
C ASP A 55 -7.17 4.35 -10.68
N LYS A 56 -8.20 4.79 -11.43
CA LYS A 56 -9.59 4.85 -10.92
C LYS A 56 -10.18 3.48 -10.56
N THR A 57 -9.66 2.40 -11.16
CA THR A 57 -10.11 1.02 -10.91
C THR A 57 -9.48 0.40 -9.67
N MET A 58 -8.59 1.14 -9.00
CA MET A 58 -7.77 0.67 -7.90
C MET A 58 -6.72 -0.38 -8.29
N THR A 59 -6.32 -0.40 -9.56
CA THR A 59 -5.16 -1.13 -10.06
C THR A 59 -3.91 -0.31 -9.78
N ILE A 60 -2.87 -0.95 -9.24
CA ILE A 60 -1.61 -0.30 -8.85
C ILE A 60 -0.79 0.03 -10.09
N GLU A 61 -0.40 1.30 -10.22
CA GLU A 61 0.55 1.76 -11.24
C GLU A 61 1.98 1.86 -10.72
N GLY A 62 2.15 1.79 -9.39
CA GLY A 62 3.45 1.79 -8.76
C GLY A 62 3.36 2.10 -7.28
N VAL A 63 4.41 1.71 -6.55
CA VAL A 63 4.51 1.94 -5.11
C VAL A 63 5.87 2.50 -4.75
N TYR A 64 5.89 3.21 -3.63
CA TYR A 64 7.12 3.58 -2.95
C TYR A 64 6.99 3.18 -1.49
N PHE A 65 7.97 2.46 -0.95
CA PHE A 65 8.04 2.13 0.47
C PHE A 65 9.36 2.57 1.08
N ASP A 66 9.31 2.89 2.37
CA ASP A 66 10.49 3.17 3.17
C ASP A 66 10.23 2.84 4.65
N HIS A 67 11.28 2.85 5.45
CA HIS A 67 11.27 2.40 6.82
C HIS A 67 12.18 3.23 7.72
N LYS A 68 11.89 3.24 9.01
CA LYS A 68 12.72 3.95 9.99
C LYS A 68 13.96 3.17 10.40
N GLY A 69 13.90 1.83 10.43
CA GLY A 69 14.99 1.04 11.00
C GLY A 69 14.89 -0.47 10.81
N GLU A 70 14.26 -0.94 9.73
CA GLU A 70 14.34 -2.35 9.38
C GLU A 70 15.79 -2.74 9.05
N THR A 71 16.11 -4.02 9.21
CA THR A 71 17.48 -4.53 9.08
C THR A 71 17.94 -4.59 7.61
N PRO A 72 19.09 -3.97 7.24
CA PRO A 72 19.70 -4.11 5.90
C PRO A 72 19.86 -5.57 5.47
N GLY A 73 19.53 -5.89 4.23
CA GLY A 73 19.57 -7.26 3.70
C GLY A 73 18.41 -8.16 4.14
N LEU A 74 17.47 -7.64 4.94
CA LEU A 74 16.23 -8.33 5.34
C LEU A 74 15.02 -7.41 5.06
N GLY A 75 14.38 -6.89 6.11
CA GLY A 75 13.20 -6.04 5.97
C GLY A 75 13.48 -4.66 5.38
N ALA A 76 14.73 -4.19 5.40
CA ALA A 76 15.07 -2.93 4.75
C ALA A 76 14.92 -2.97 3.22
N GLU A 77 14.86 -4.17 2.65
CA GLU A 77 14.75 -4.33 1.20
C GLU A 77 13.37 -3.95 0.65
N ILE A 78 12.39 -3.63 1.49
CA ILE A 78 11.08 -3.13 1.02
C ILE A 78 11.18 -1.84 0.20
N LYS A 79 12.28 -1.09 0.32
CA LYS A 79 12.52 0.17 -0.42
C LYS A 79 13.22 -0.04 -1.76
N GLN A 80 13.57 -1.29 -2.09
CA GLN A 80 14.29 -1.59 -3.33
C GLN A 80 13.31 -1.75 -4.48
N ARG A 81 13.75 -1.35 -5.68
CA ARG A 81 12.93 -1.44 -6.89
C ARG A 81 12.45 -2.86 -7.14
N PHE A 82 13.32 -3.86 -7.03
CA PHE A 82 12.93 -5.24 -7.30
C PHE A 82 11.73 -5.72 -6.47
N PHE A 83 11.51 -5.17 -5.27
CA PHE A 83 10.37 -5.51 -4.44
C PHE A 83 9.16 -4.61 -4.72
N MET A 84 9.39 -3.32 -5.00
CA MET A 84 8.30 -2.37 -5.29
C MET A 84 7.67 -2.61 -6.66
N ASP A 85 8.48 -3.00 -7.65
CA ASP A 85 8.04 -3.27 -9.01
C ASP A 85 7.09 -4.48 -9.07
N ASP A 86 7.14 -5.39 -8.08
CA ASP A 86 6.24 -6.55 -8.01
C ASP A 86 4.76 -6.15 -7.84
N PHE A 87 4.49 -4.98 -7.27
CA PHE A 87 3.13 -4.50 -7.02
C PHE A 87 2.45 -3.92 -8.26
N GLU A 88 3.19 -3.52 -9.30
CA GLU A 88 2.60 -2.94 -10.50
C GLU A 88 1.65 -3.95 -11.16
N GLY A 89 0.43 -3.53 -11.48
CA GLY A 89 -0.61 -4.36 -12.10
C GLY A 89 -1.50 -5.14 -11.11
N GLU A 90 -1.12 -5.23 -9.84
CA GLU A 90 -2.00 -5.77 -8.79
C GLU A 90 -3.22 -4.87 -8.56
N SER A 91 -4.34 -5.43 -8.11
CA SER A 91 -5.57 -4.68 -7.82
C SER A 91 -5.96 -4.73 -6.35
N PHE A 92 -6.53 -3.64 -5.82
CA PHE A 92 -7.20 -3.65 -4.50
C PHE A 92 -8.69 -4.02 -4.56
N LEU A 93 -9.18 -4.33 -5.75
CA LEU A 93 -10.54 -4.80 -5.98
C LEU A 93 -10.52 -6.15 -6.69
N ASP A 94 -11.21 -7.12 -6.11
CA ASP A 94 -11.52 -8.42 -6.71
C ASP A 94 -13.04 -8.57 -6.79
N ASP A 95 -13.57 -8.75 -8.00
CA ASP A 95 -15.02 -8.72 -8.30
C ASP A 95 -15.76 -7.54 -7.63
N GLY A 96 -15.11 -6.37 -7.58
CA GLY A 96 -15.64 -5.15 -6.95
C GLY A 96 -15.64 -5.16 -5.41
N ASN A 97 -15.15 -6.22 -4.78
CA ASN A 97 -14.91 -6.30 -3.34
C ASN A 97 -13.49 -5.87 -3.01
N PHE A 98 -13.30 -5.23 -1.86
CA PHE A 98 -11.96 -4.82 -1.45
C PHE A 98 -11.17 -6.04 -0.98
N GLU A 99 -10.12 -6.37 -1.73
CA GLU A 99 -9.09 -7.33 -1.37
C GLU A 99 -7.75 -6.59 -1.26
N SER A 100 -6.92 -6.94 -0.29
CA SER A 100 -5.65 -6.24 -0.07
C SER A 100 -4.50 -7.05 -0.58
N ILE A 101 -3.44 -6.38 -1.02
CA ILE A 101 -2.21 -7.05 -1.42
C ILE A 101 -1.50 -7.69 -0.22
N LYS A 102 -1.12 -8.96 -0.36
CA LYS A 102 -0.42 -9.74 0.65
C LYS A 102 1.02 -10.03 0.21
N VAL A 103 1.96 -9.85 1.13
CA VAL A 103 3.36 -10.20 0.92
C VAL A 103 3.52 -11.65 1.38
N ALA A 104 3.62 -12.58 0.43
CA ALA A 104 3.50 -14.01 0.69
C ALA A 104 4.78 -14.77 0.32
N LYS A 105 5.28 -15.57 1.25
CA LYS A 105 6.40 -16.50 0.96
C LYS A 105 6.04 -17.59 -0.03
N GLY A 106 4.74 -17.88 -0.15
CA GLY A 106 4.20 -18.99 -0.91
C GLY A 106 3.71 -18.63 -2.31
N ASN A 107 3.78 -17.34 -2.70
CA ASN A 107 3.34 -16.91 -4.03
C ASN A 107 4.16 -17.65 -5.10
N ASN A 108 5.49 -17.72 -4.94
CA ASN A 108 6.38 -18.45 -5.86
C ASN A 108 6.28 -17.95 -7.31
N ASP A 109 6.12 -16.64 -7.47
CA ASP A 109 6.08 -15.98 -8.77
C ASP A 109 7.27 -15.01 -8.95
N PRO A 110 8.50 -15.55 -9.06
CA PRO A 110 9.71 -14.71 -9.14
C PRO A 110 9.81 -13.94 -10.47
N LYS A 111 8.90 -14.18 -11.41
CA LYS A 111 8.81 -13.45 -12.68
C LYS A 111 7.71 -12.38 -12.64
N ASN A 112 6.94 -12.32 -11.57
CA ASN A 112 5.88 -11.35 -11.35
C ASN A 112 4.87 -11.31 -12.51
N LEU A 113 4.43 -12.50 -12.95
CA LEU A 113 3.51 -12.70 -14.07
C LEU A 113 2.06 -12.90 -13.64
N ASP A 114 1.82 -13.42 -12.43
CA ASP A 114 0.48 -13.45 -11.84
C ASP A 114 0.21 -12.11 -11.18
N LYS A 115 -0.95 -11.54 -11.51
CA LYS A 115 -1.42 -10.23 -11.06
C LYS A 115 -2.84 -10.31 -10.48
N THR A 116 -3.35 -11.53 -10.34
CA THR A 116 -4.77 -11.81 -10.08
C THR A 116 -5.00 -12.50 -8.74
N ASP A 117 -3.95 -12.82 -8.01
CA ASP A 117 -3.98 -13.48 -6.70
C ASP A 117 -3.88 -12.49 -5.52
N ASN A 118 -3.66 -11.20 -5.81
CA ASN A 118 -3.42 -10.15 -4.83
C ASN A 118 -2.22 -10.47 -3.91
N GLU A 119 -1.23 -11.22 -4.40
CA GLU A 119 -0.03 -11.53 -3.65
C GLU A 119 1.24 -11.00 -4.35
N VAL A 120 2.24 -10.66 -3.55
CA VAL A 120 3.60 -10.36 -4.03
C VAL A 120 4.58 -11.22 -3.26
N ASP A 121 5.71 -11.55 -3.88
CA ASP A 121 6.72 -12.40 -3.27
C ASP A 121 7.29 -11.76 -1.99
N ALA A 122 7.44 -12.58 -0.94
CA ALA A 122 8.01 -12.11 0.31
C ALA A 122 9.53 -11.99 0.28
N LEU A 123 10.04 -11.01 1.04
CA LEU A 123 11.47 -10.86 1.32
C LEU A 123 11.98 -11.99 2.22
N ALA A 124 13.02 -12.69 1.75
CA ALA A 124 13.65 -13.78 2.48
C ALA A 124 14.14 -13.29 3.87
N GLY A 125 13.76 -14.02 4.93
CA GLY A 125 14.13 -13.69 6.30
C GLY A 125 13.44 -12.46 6.91
N ALA A 126 12.49 -11.83 6.21
CA ALA A 126 11.84 -10.59 6.65
C ALA A 126 10.30 -10.71 6.77
N THR A 127 9.82 -11.85 7.26
CA THR A 127 8.37 -12.17 7.34
C THR A 127 7.58 -11.14 8.11
N ILE A 128 8.07 -10.71 9.29
CA ILE A 128 7.36 -9.76 10.13
C ILE A 128 7.27 -8.38 9.46
N THR A 129 8.29 -7.99 8.70
CA THR A 129 8.25 -6.76 7.90
C THR A 129 7.22 -6.87 6.78
N GLY A 130 7.18 -8.00 6.06
CA GLY A 130 6.18 -8.30 5.03
C GLY A 130 4.76 -8.28 5.57
N ASP A 131 4.50 -8.98 6.68
CA ASP A 131 3.20 -8.99 7.37
C ASP A 131 2.78 -7.57 7.80
N GLY A 132 3.73 -6.79 8.29
CA GLY A 132 3.54 -5.38 8.64
C GLY A 132 3.13 -4.53 7.44
N LEU A 133 3.74 -4.78 6.27
CA LEU A 133 3.40 -4.12 5.01
C LEU A 133 1.99 -4.51 4.54
N SER A 134 1.65 -5.79 4.53
CA SER A 134 0.30 -6.25 4.17
C SER A 134 -0.77 -5.66 5.10
N ALA A 135 -0.52 -5.66 6.41
CA ALA A 135 -1.41 -5.05 7.38
C ALA A 135 -1.56 -3.54 7.18
N MET A 136 -0.46 -2.86 6.82
CA MET A 136 -0.46 -1.44 6.50
C MET A 136 -1.36 -1.13 5.29
N LEU A 137 -1.15 -1.84 4.18
CA LEU A 137 -1.94 -1.66 2.95
C LEU A 137 -3.43 -1.92 3.21
N LYS A 138 -3.74 -3.07 3.84
CA LYS A 138 -5.13 -3.45 4.16
C LYS A 138 -5.84 -2.40 4.99
N LYS A 139 -5.17 -1.87 6.02
CA LYS A 139 -5.76 -0.92 6.96
C LYS A 139 -5.91 0.47 6.34
N ASP A 140 -4.90 0.98 5.64
CA ASP A 140 -4.93 2.35 5.12
C ASP A 140 -5.68 2.48 3.79
N VAL A 141 -5.50 1.57 2.82
CA VAL A 141 -6.17 1.65 1.51
C VAL A 141 -7.68 1.42 1.63
N ARG A 142 -8.12 0.53 2.55
CA ARG A 142 -9.55 0.27 2.80
C ARG A 142 -10.36 1.53 3.06
N MET A 143 -9.76 2.54 3.72
CA MET A 143 -10.47 3.78 4.04
C MET A 143 -10.81 4.63 2.82
N TYR A 144 -10.16 4.39 1.67
CA TYR A 144 -10.40 5.11 0.43
C TYR A 144 -11.36 4.38 -0.52
N VAL A 145 -11.66 3.10 -0.29
CA VAL A 145 -12.48 2.27 -1.19
C VAL A 145 -13.83 2.93 -1.54
N SER A 146 -14.51 3.53 -0.57
CA SER A 146 -15.79 4.21 -0.82
C SER A 146 -15.66 5.40 -1.78
N TYR A 147 -14.52 6.10 -1.76
CA TYR A 147 -14.25 7.19 -2.69
C TYR A 147 -14.13 6.66 -4.12
N PHE A 148 -13.30 5.62 -4.33
CA PHE A 148 -13.10 5.02 -5.66
C PHE A 148 -14.36 4.34 -6.20
N LYS A 149 -15.14 3.67 -5.36
CA LYS A 149 -16.44 3.10 -5.77
C LYS A 149 -17.42 4.17 -6.26
N ASN A 150 -17.39 5.36 -5.67
CA ASN A 150 -18.24 6.47 -6.13
C ASN A 150 -17.71 7.14 -7.39
N LEU A 151 -16.40 7.06 -7.67
CA LEU A 151 -15.79 7.60 -8.88
C LEU A 151 -16.13 6.78 -10.13
N ASN A 152 -16.35 5.47 -9.97
CA ASN A 152 -16.64 4.54 -11.06
C ASN A 152 -18.15 4.35 -11.35
N ASN A 153 -19.03 5.02 -10.58
CA ASN A 153 -20.47 5.05 -10.80
C ASN A 153 -20.88 6.30 -11.59
#